data_AF-A0A5V0SWN9-F1
#
_entry.id   AF-A0A5V0SWN9-F1
#
_cell.length_a   1.000
_cell.length_b   1.000
_cell.length_c   1.000
_cell.angle_alpha   90.00
_cell.angle_beta   90.00
_cell.angle_gamma   90.00
#
_symmetry.space_group_name_H-M   'P 1'
#
loop_
_entity.id
_entity.type
_entity.pdbx_description
1 polymer ?
#
loop_
_entity_poly.entity_id
_entity_poly.type
_entity_poly.pdbx_seq_one_letter_code
_entity_poly.pdbx_strand_id
1 'polypeptide(L)'
;MDKTTAVIDSPEALGAALCRHVPDMANGFTITTRDSQLQLLVTAEDTRPFMSAMERLLKGKIRQIQRGHQERVLDEKWNQIEATNQMFAEQVRREDKTIANNLQIIERIKSGGERLNELAIKQIVQISFPTLTSEEWERIDQIIRAAALRKKTESTTSI
;
A
#
# COMPACT_ATOMS: atom_id res chain seq x y z
N MET A 1 56.58 8.83 -1.69
CA MET A 1 55.47 8.85 -2.66
C MET A 1 54.24 8.40 -1.91
N ASP A 2 53.39 9.34 -1.51
CA ASP A 2 52.10 9.02 -0.90
C ASP A 2 51.23 8.33 -1.95
N LYS A 3 50.91 7.06 -1.72
CA LYS A 3 49.93 6.33 -2.52
C LYS A 3 48.55 6.84 -2.09
N THR A 4 48.15 7.99 -2.64
CA THR A 4 46.78 8.51 -2.49
C THR A 4 45.85 7.46 -3.09
N THR A 5 45.23 6.66 -2.22
CA THR A 5 44.32 5.60 -2.64
C THR A 5 43.06 6.31 -3.10
N ALA A 6 42.81 6.36 -4.41
CA ALA A 6 41.63 7.03 -4.94
C ALA A 6 40.39 6.36 -4.34
N VAL A 7 39.69 7.08 -3.46
CA VAL A 7 38.43 6.62 -2.88
C VAL A 7 37.38 6.77 -3.97
N ILE A 8 36.82 5.64 -4.41
CA ILE A 8 35.79 5.60 -5.44
C ILE A 8 34.43 5.75 -4.73
N ASP A 9 33.85 6.94 -4.80
CA ASP A 9 32.62 7.33 -4.09
C ASP A 9 31.37 7.40 -4.99
N SER A 10 31.55 7.30 -6.31
CA SER A 10 30.49 7.48 -7.30
C SER A 10 30.67 6.56 -8.52
N PRO A 11 29.58 6.20 -9.24
CA PRO A 11 29.64 5.45 -10.49
C PRO A 11 30.50 6.15 -11.56
N GLU A 12 30.49 7.48 -11.59
CA GLU A 12 31.26 8.30 -12.51
C GLU A 12 32.76 8.25 -12.19
N ALA A 13 33.13 8.34 -10.89
CA ALA A 13 34.51 8.16 -10.45
C ALA A 13 35.00 6.73 -10.74
N LEU A 14 34.13 5.73 -10.56
CA LEU A 14 34.44 4.35 -10.92
C LEU A 14 34.69 4.22 -12.43
N GLY A 15 33.83 4.80 -13.26
CA GLY A 15 33.99 4.79 -14.72
C GLY A 15 35.29 5.45 -15.16
N ALA A 16 35.63 6.62 -14.60
CA ALA A 16 36.86 7.32 -14.91
C ALA A 16 38.12 6.55 -14.46
N ALA A 17 38.07 5.89 -13.30
CA ALA A 17 39.14 5.03 -12.82
C ALA A 17 39.33 3.81 -13.73
N LEU A 18 38.24 3.17 -14.13
CA LEU A 18 38.29 2.03 -15.06
C LEU A 18 38.89 2.42 -16.40
N CYS A 19 38.44 3.52 -17.02
CA CYS A 19 39.00 4.00 -18.28
C CYS A 19 40.51 4.30 -18.20
N ARG A 20 40.99 4.79 -17.05
CA ARG A 20 42.40 5.13 -16.86
C ARG A 20 43.27 3.90 -16.57
N HIS A 21 42.80 2.95 -15.77
CA HIS A 21 43.63 1.86 -15.26
C HIS A 21 43.48 0.54 -16.01
N VAL A 22 42.33 0.29 -16.65
CA VAL A 22 42.09 -0.94 -17.42
C VAL A 22 43.08 -1.14 -18.59
N PRO A 23 43.51 -0.09 -19.33
CA PRO A 23 44.53 -0.26 -20.37
C PRO A 23 45.86 -0.78 -19.82
N ASP A 24 46.28 -0.30 -18.64
CA ASP A 24 47.52 -0.73 -17.99
C ASP A 24 47.41 -2.15 -17.43
N MET A 25 46.22 -2.54 -16.97
CA MET A 25 45.94 -3.89 -16.48
C MET A 25 46.13 -4.97 -17.56
N ALA A 26 46.07 -4.61 -18.85
CA ALA A 26 46.37 -5.52 -19.96
C ALA A 26 47.79 -6.11 -19.88
N ASN A 27 48.71 -5.44 -19.18
CA ASN A 27 50.09 -5.88 -18.96
C ASN A 27 50.26 -6.76 -17.70
N GLY A 28 49.16 -7.15 -17.07
CA GLY A 28 49.14 -7.85 -15.79
C GLY A 28 48.96 -6.92 -14.60
N PHE A 29 48.47 -7.47 -13.50
CA PHE A 29 48.19 -6.74 -12.26
C PHE A 29 48.19 -7.68 -11.06
N THR A 30 48.25 -7.11 -9.86
CA THR A 30 48.15 -7.87 -8.61
C THR A 30 46.88 -7.47 -7.86
N ILE A 31 46.08 -8.46 -7.47
CA ILE A 31 44.97 -8.26 -6.54
C ILE A 31 45.46 -8.60 -5.14
N THR A 32 45.25 -7.72 -4.18
CA THR A 32 45.60 -7.95 -2.79
C THR A 32 44.37 -7.75 -1.91
N THR A 33 44.13 -8.63 -0.95
CA THR A 33 43.08 -8.42 0.05
C THR A 33 43.45 -7.26 0.98
N ARG A 34 42.45 -6.65 1.64
CA ARG A 34 42.66 -5.49 2.52
C ARG A 34 43.66 -5.78 3.65
N ASP A 35 43.63 -6.98 4.18
CA ASP A 35 44.55 -7.49 5.21
C ASP A 35 45.87 -8.02 4.64
N SER A 36 46.07 -7.92 3.32
CA SER A 36 47.22 -8.42 2.57
C SER A 36 47.50 -9.91 2.71
N GLN A 37 46.54 -10.70 3.25
CA GLN A 37 46.71 -12.14 3.45
C GLN A 37 46.67 -12.92 2.14
N LEU A 38 45.95 -12.41 1.13
CA LEU A 38 45.88 -13.01 -0.19
C LEU A 38 46.39 -12.02 -1.23
N GLN A 39 47.36 -12.49 -2.02
CA GLN A 39 47.88 -11.79 -3.19
C GLN A 39 47.75 -12.71 -4.39
N LEU A 40 47.00 -12.27 -5.40
CA LEU A 40 46.86 -12.95 -6.67
C LEU A 40 47.58 -12.12 -7.74
N LEU A 41 48.64 -12.68 -8.31
CA LEU A 41 49.29 -12.12 -9.48
C LEU A 41 48.56 -12.62 -10.74
N VAL A 42 48.07 -11.70 -11.55
CA VAL A 42 47.52 -11.96 -12.88
C VAL A 42 48.56 -11.48 -13.88
N THR A 43 49.15 -12.41 -14.64
CA THR A 43 50.13 -12.07 -15.67
C THR A 43 49.45 -11.41 -16.88
N ALA A 44 50.24 -10.82 -17.78
CA ALA A 44 49.71 -10.27 -19.03
C ALA A 44 48.96 -11.33 -19.86
N GLU A 45 49.48 -12.57 -19.90
CA GLU A 45 48.89 -13.70 -20.62
C GLU A 45 47.55 -14.11 -20.01
N ASP A 46 47.46 -14.12 -18.68
CA ASP A 46 46.25 -14.51 -17.95
C ASP A 46 45.20 -13.40 -17.85
N THR A 47 45.56 -12.16 -18.16
CA THR A 47 44.68 -10.99 -17.99
C THR A 47 43.41 -11.13 -18.82
N ARG A 48 43.51 -11.52 -20.10
CA ARG A 48 42.32 -11.66 -20.95
C ARG A 48 41.37 -12.75 -20.46
N PRO A 49 41.82 -14.00 -20.21
CA PRO A 49 41.00 -15.03 -19.58
C PRO A 49 40.37 -14.58 -18.26
N PHE A 50 41.15 -13.93 -17.40
CA PHE A 50 40.68 -13.43 -16.11
C PHE A 50 39.56 -12.40 -16.26
N MET A 51 39.74 -11.40 -17.12
CA MET A 51 38.73 -10.36 -17.37
C MET A 51 37.43 -10.94 -17.91
N SER A 52 37.51 -11.91 -18.83
CA SER A 52 36.33 -12.58 -19.37
C SER A 52 35.58 -13.39 -18.29
N ALA A 53 36.32 -14.10 -17.43
CA ALA A 53 35.73 -14.83 -16.31
C ALA A 53 35.03 -13.88 -15.32
N MET A 54 35.68 -12.77 -14.97
CA MET A 54 35.11 -11.75 -14.09
C MET A 54 33.88 -11.08 -14.70
N GLU A 55 33.91 -10.72 -15.98
CA GLU A 55 32.76 -10.16 -16.68
C GLU A 55 31.56 -11.12 -16.65
N ARG A 56 31.79 -12.42 -16.90
CA ARG A 56 30.75 -13.44 -16.83
C ARG A 56 30.14 -13.55 -15.42
N LEU A 57 30.97 -13.55 -14.39
CA LEU A 57 30.54 -13.61 -12.99
C LEU A 57 29.71 -12.37 -12.61
N LEU A 58 30.19 -11.18 -12.97
CA LEU A 58 29.50 -9.92 -12.70
C LEU A 58 28.15 -9.85 -13.42
N LYS A 59 28.08 -10.20 -14.71
CA LYS A 59 26.82 -10.30 -15.46
C LYS A 59 25.86 -11.31 -14.82
N GLY A 60 26.38 -12.43 -14.30
CA GLY A 60 25.61 -13.41 -13.53
C GLY A 60 25.01 -12.80 -12.27
N LYS A 61 25.81 -12.10 -11.46
CA LYS A 61 25.38 -11.47 -10.21
C LYS A 61 24.36 -10.36 -10.44
N ILE A 62 24.54 -9.52 -11.46
CA ILE A 62 23.60 -8.47 -11.86
C ILE A 62 22.22 -9.08 -12.16
N ARG A 63 22.18 -10.15 -12.97
CA ARG A 63 20.91 -10.84 -13.28
C ARG A 63 20.23 -11.40 -12.04
N GLN A 64 20.99 -11.98 -11.10
CA GLN A 64 20.44 -12.48 -9.85
C GLN A 64 19.79 -11.36 -9.03
N ILE A 65 20.48 -10.22 -8.89
CA ILE A 65 19.97 -9.06 -8.15
C ILE A 65 18.69 -8.52 -8.80
N GLN A 66 18.69 -8.40 -10.13
CA GLN A 66 17.52 -7.91 -10.87
C GLN A 66 16.30 -8.83 -10.71
N ARG A 67 16.49 -10.15 -10.77
CA ARG A 67 15.40 -11.12 -10.53
C ARG A 67 14.84 -11.02 -9.12
N GLY A 68 15.70 -11.01 -8.10
CA GLY A 68 15.25 -10.88 -6.70
C GLY A 68 14.64 -9.51 -6.39
N HIS A 69 14.92 -8.47 -7.17
CA HIS A 69 14.20 -7.19 -7.08
C HIS A 69 12.81 -7.29 -7.72
N GLN A 70 12.71 -7.90 -8.90
CA GLN A 70 11.44 -8.08 -9.61
C GLN A 70 10.45 -8.96 -8.83
N GLU A 71 10.92 -10.05 -8.21
CA GLU A 71 10.10 -10.92 -7.36
C GLU A 71 9.51 -10.13 -6.18
N ARG A 72 10.32 -9.33 -5.47
CA ARG A 72 9.83 -8.48 -4.37
C ARG A 72 8.78 -7.46 -4.81
N VAL A 73 8.99 -6.82 -5.96
CA VAL A 73 8.01 -5.86 -6.51
C VAL A 73 6.70 -6.54 -6.88
N LEU A 74 6.75 -7.78 -7.40
CA LEU A 74 5.55 -8.55 -7.71
C LEU A 74 4.79 -8.94 -6.43
N ASP A 75 5.49 -9.39 -5.40
CA ASP A 75 4.88 -9.73 -4.10
C ASP A 75 4.22 -8.51 -3.44
N GLU A 76 4.88 -7.35 -3.46
CA GLU A 76 4.32 -6.09 -2.95
C GLU A 76 3.03 -5.70 -3.70
N LYS A 77 3.02 -5.84 -5.03
CA LYS A 77 1.82 -5.58 -5.84
C LYS A 77 0.69 -6.56 -5.54
N TRP A 78 1.00 -7.86 -5.37
CA TRP A 78 0.01 -8.87 -5.02
C TRP A 78 -0.63 -8.58 -3.66
N ASN A 79 0.18 -8.24 -2.66
CA ASN A 79 -0.31 -7.87 -1.34
C ASN A 79 -1.23 -6.64 -1.39
N GLN A 80 -0.92 -5.65 -2.24
CA GLN A 80 -1.75 -4.47 -2.43
C GLN A 80 -3.10 -4.79 -3.09
N ILE A 81 -3.11 -5.68 -4.09
CA ILE A 81 -4.34 -6.15 -4.73
C ILE A 81 -5.20 -6.92 -3.73
N GLU A 82 -4.59 -7.80 -2.94
CA GLU A 82 -5.31 -8.60 -1.93
C GLU A 82 -5.94 -7.70 -0.85
N ALA A 83 -5.21 -6.71 -0.33
CA ALA A 83 -5.74 -5.74 0.61
C ALA A 83 -6.92 -4.95 0.01
N THR A 84 -6.82 -4.55 -1.27
CA THR A 84 -7.90 -3.84 -1.96
C THR A 84 -9.15 -4.70 -2.11
N ASN A 85 -8.97 -5.97 -2.49
CA ASN A 85 -10.08 -6.93 -2.62
C ASN A 85 -10.77 -7.19 -1.27
N GLN A 86 -10.01 -7.26 -0.18
CA GLN A 86 -10.58 -7.40 1.16
C GLN A 86 -11.42 -6.18 1.56
N MET A 87 -10.95 -4.96 1.28
CA MET A 87 -11.74 -3.75 1.52
C MET A 87 -13.04 -3.75 0.70
N PHE A 88 -12.97 -4.13 -0.57
CA PHE A 88 -14.16 -4.21 -1.42
C PHE A 88 -15.15 -5.26 -0.91
N ALA A 89 -14.68 -6.44 -0.52
CA ALA A 89 -15.53 -7.49 0.04
C ALA A 89 -16.21 -7.08 1.36
N GLU A 90 -15.50 -6.34 2.23
CA GLU A 90 -16.07 -5.76 3.43
C GLU A 90 -17.12 -4.68 3.10
N GLN A 91 -16.87 -3.84 2.10
CA GLN A 91 -17.82 -2.83 1.65
C GLN A 91 -19.11 -3.49 1.13
N VAL A 92 -19.02 -4.49 0.26
CA VAL A 92 -20.18 -5.25 -0.25
C VAL A 92 -20.97 -5.86 0.90
N ARG A 93 -20.30 -6.47 1.90
CA ARG A 93 -20.99 -7.02 3.09
C ARG A 93 -21.73 -5.94 3.89
N ARG A 94 -21.19 -4.72 3.99
CA ARG A 94 -21.87 -3.60 4.67
C ARG A 94 -23.07 -3.11 3.88
N GLU A 95 -22.95 -3.03 2.56
CA GLU A 95 -24.04 -2.65 1.66
C GLU A 95 -25.18 -3.67 1.73
N ASP A 96 -24.87 -4.97 1.64
CA ASP A 96 -25.85 -6.06 1.78
C ASP A 96 -26.60 -5.99 3.12
N LYS A 97 -25.87 -5.75 4.22
CA LYS A 97 -26.47 -5.58 5.55
C LYS A 97 -27.40 -4.37 5.60
N THR A 98 -27.02 -3.27 4.95
CA THR A 98 -27.84 -2.06 4.87
C THR A 98 -29.12 -2.33 4.09
N ILE A 99 -29.02 -3.00 2.93
CA ILE A 99 -30.17 -3.39 2.12
C ILE A 99 -31.12 -4.30 2.92
N ALA A 100 -30.59 -5.31 3.62
CA ALA A 100 -31.40 -6.21 4.44
C ALA A 100 -32.15 -5.47 5.56
N ASN A 101 -31.49 -4.55 6.28
CA ASN A 101 -32.13 -3.72 7.29
C ASN A 101 -33.26 -2.86 6.68
N ASN A 102 -33.02 -2.28 5.49
CA ASN A 102 -34.00 -1.44 4.81
C ASN A 102 -35.25 -2.23 4.41
N LEU A 103 -35.06 -3.44 3.88
CA LEU A 103 -36.16 -4.35 3.53
C LEU A 103 -37.02 -4.69 4.76
N GLN A 104 -36.38 -4.99 5.90
CA GLN A 104 -37.09 -5.28 7.14
C GLN A 104 -37.95 -4.11 7.64
N ILE A 105 -37.46 -2.87 7.49
CA ILE A 105 -38.23 -1.67 7.83
C ILE A 105 -39.43 -1.49 6.88
N ILE A 106 -39.23 -1.69 5.58
CA ILE A 106 -40.32 -1.62 4.59
C ILE A 106 -41.39 -2.66 4.90
N GLU A 107 -41.01 -3.89 5.25
CA GLU A 107 -41.96 -4.94 5.63
C GLU A 107 -42.76 -4.58 6.88
N ARG A 108 -42.12 -3.98 7.91
CA ARG A 108 -42.81 -3.47 9.11
C ARG A 108 -43.83 -2.38 8.78
N ILE A 109 -43.51 -1.49 7.84
CA ILE A 109 -44.45 -0.45 7.39
C ILE A 109 -45.64 -1.08 6.65
N LYS A 110 -45.37 -2.04 5.75
CA LYS A 110 -46.39 -2.70 4.92
C LYS A 110 -47.34 -3.57 5.73
N SER A 111 -46.89 -4.21 6.81
CA SER A 111 -47.71 -5.11 7.62
C SER A 111 -48.73 -4.39 8.51
N GLY A 112 -48.76 -3.05 8.51
CA GLY A 112 -49.75 -2.26 9.26
C GLY A 112 -49.62 -2.37 10.79
N GLY A 113 -48.56 -3.05 11.27
CA GLY A 113 -48.25 -3.22 12.68
C GLY A 113 -47.59 -1.96 13.24
N GLU A 114 -48.43 -1.06 13.76
CA GLU A 114 -48.11 0.24 14.37
C GLU A 114 -47.85 1.39 13.37
N ARG A 115 -48.62 2.49 13.56
CA ARG A 115 -48.27 3.82 13.04
C ARG A 115 -46.80 4.08 13.38
N LEU A 116 -45.97 4.40 12.38
CA LEU A 116 -44.55 4.75 12.52
C LEU A 116 -44.26 5.46 13.85
N ASN A 117 -43.70 4.73 14.81
CA ASN A 117 -43.35 5.29 16.11
C ASN A 117 -42.05 6.12 15.98
N GLU A 118 -41.78 6.98 16.96
CA GLU A 118 -40.60 7.88 16.95
C GLU A 118 -39.29 7.12 16.67
N LEU A 119 -39.15 5.90 17.18
CA LEU A 119 -37.99 5.04 16.95
C LEU A 119 -37.87 4.61 15.48
N ALA A 120 -38.96 4.21 14.84
CA ALA A 120 -38.98 3.83 13.42
C ALA A 120 -38.64 5.03 12.51
N ILE A 121 -39.12 6.23 12.85
CA ILE A 121 -38.81 7.45 12.10
C ILE A 121 -37.31 7.78 12.22
N LYS A 122 -36.74 7.70 13.44
CA LYS A 122 -35.30 7.91 13.64
C LYS A 122 -34.45 6.91 12.85
N GLN A 123 -34.84 5.64 12.83
CA GLN A 123 -34.15 4.60 12.04
C GLN A 123 -34.20 4.89 10.54
N ILE A 124 -35.34 5.31 10.01
CA ILE A 124 -35.49 5.69 8.59
C ILE A 124 -34.57 6.87 8.24
N VAL A 125 -34.55 7.92 9.07
CA VAL A 125 -33.67 9.06 8.84
C VAL A 125 -32.20 8.64 8.89
N GLN A 126 -31.81 7.75 9.82
CA GLN A 126 -30.42 7.31 9.97
C GLN A 126 -29.93 6.56 8.73
N ILE A 127 -30.84 5.83 8.11
CA ILE A 127 -30.57 5.05 6.90
C ILE A 127 -30.55 5.94 5.67
N SER A 128 -31.53 6.85 5.54
CA SER A 128 -31.63 7.73 4.36
C SER A 128 -30.55 8.82 4.34
N PHE A 129 -30.04 9.20 5.51
CA PHE A 129 -29.09 10.31 5.66
C PHE A 129 -27.95 9.95 6.65
N PRO A 130 -27.06 9.00 6.31
CA PRO A 130 -26.03 8.51 7.22
C PRO A 130 -24.91 9.53 7.51
N THR A 131 -24.81 10.58 6.71
CA THR A 131 -23.77 11.62 6.81
C THR A 131 -24.22 12.88 7.55
N LEU A 132 -25.39 12.86 8.19
CA LEU A 132 -25.87 14.01 8.98
C LEU A 132 -24.91 14.30 10.13
N THR A 133 -24.59 15.57 10.30
CA THR A 133 -23.82 16.08 11.44
C THR A 133 -24.65 16.04 12.72
N SER A 134 -23.99 16.13 13.89
CA SER A 134 -24.68 16.11 15.18
C SER A 134 -25.72 17.23 15.33
N GLU A 135 -25.47 18.42 14.78
CA GLU A 135 -26.43 19.54 14.81
C GLU A 135 -27.66 19.27 13.93
N GLU A 136 -27.48 18.66 12.76
CA GLU A 136 -28.59 18.30 11.88
C GLU A 136 -29.43 17.19 12.50
N TRP A 137 -28.79 16.23 13.17
CA TRP A 137 -29.45 15.21 13.98
C TRP A 137 -30.32 15.81 15.08
N GLU A 138 -29.78 16.77 15.84
CA GLU A 138 -30.49 17.46 16.92
C GLU A 138 -31.76 18.16 16.40
N ARG A 139 -31.68 18.82 15.23
CA ARG A 139 -32.83 19.49 14.60
C ARG A 139 -33.91 18.49 14.19
N ILE A 140 -33.54 17.36 13.61
CA ILE A 140 -34.49 16.32 13.23
C ILE A 140 -35.16 15.73 14.48
N ASP A 141 -34.38 15.48 15.53
CA ASP A 141 -34.88 14.98 16.80
C ASP A 141 -35.87 15.96 17.46
N GLN A 142 -35.63 17.26 17.37
CA GLN A 142 -36.56 18.30 17.81
C GLN A 142 -37.87 18.29 17.02
N ILE A 143 -37.82 18.12 15.68
CA ILE A 143 -39.02 18.03 14.83
C ILE A 143 -39.84 16.79 15.19
N ILE A 144 -39.19 15.64 15.37
CA ILE A 144 -39.85 14.39 15.74
C ILE A 144 -40.52 14.51 17.12
N ARG A 145 -39.80 15.06 18.11
CA ARG A 145 -40.33 15.32 19.46
C ARG A 145 -41.52 16.30 19.42
N ALA A 146 -41.42 17.38 18.66
CA ALA A 146 -42.49 18.37 18.50
C ALA A 146 -43.74 17.76 17.84
N ALA A 147 -43.57 16.92 16.82
CA ALA A 147 -44.67 16.20 16.17
C ALA A 147 -45.34 15.20 17.13
N ALA A 148 -44.56 14.47 17.92
CA ALA A 148 -45.08 13.57 18.94
C ALA A 148 -45.88 14.31 20.04
N LEU A 149 -45.41 15.49 20.46
CA LEU A 149 -46.09 16.37 21.42
C LEU A 149 -47.43 16.90 20.88
N ARG A 150 -47.46 17.39 19.63
CA ARG A 150 -48.70 17.87 18.98
C ARG A 150 -49.78 16.80 18.90
N LYS A 151 -49.37 15.55 18.63
CA LYS A 151 -50.27 14.40 18.60
C LYS A 151 -50.86 14.06 19.97
N LYS A 152 -50.09 14.25 21.04
CA LYS A 152 -50.55 14.04 22.44
C LYS A 152 -51.58 15.08 22.86
N THR A 153 -51.43 16.31 22.40
CA THR A 153 -52.43 17.38 22.60
C THR A 153 -53.69 17.16 21.77
N GLU A 154 -53.61 16.77 20.50
CA GLU A 154 -54.80 16.48 19.68
C GLU A 154 -55.63 15.30 20.21
N SER A 155 -54.99 14.29 20.79
CA SER A 155 -55.69 13.15 21.40
C SER A 155 -56.32 13.48 22.76
N THR A 156 -55.99 14.62 23.38
CA THR A 156 -56.58 15.08 24.66
C THR A 156 -57.65 16.15 24.49
N THR A 157 -57.76 16.78 23.31
CA THR A 157 -58.78 17.81 23.01
C THR A 157 -60.03 17.28 22.30
N SER A 158 -60.14 15.97 22.04
CA SER A 158 -61.40 15.35 21.63
C SER A 158 -62.25 15.03 22.86
N ILE A 159 -62.98 16.03 23.37
CA ILE A 159 -64.15 15.88 24.24
C ILE A 159 -65.31 16.60 23.57
#